data_AF-B1WZM3-F1
#
_entry.id   AF-B1WZM3-F1
#
_cell.length_a   1.000
_cell.length_b   1.000
_cell.length_c   1.000
_cell.angle_alpha   90.00
_cell.angle_beta   90.00
_cell.angle_gamma   90.00
#
_symmetry.space_group_name_H-M   'P 1'
#
loop_
_entity.id
_entity.type
_entity.pdbx_description
1 polymer ?
#
loop_
_entity_poly.entity_id
_entity_poly.type
_entity_poly.pdbx_seq_one_letter_code
_entity_poly.pdbx_strand_id
1 'polypeptide(L)'
;MKLVELFPFRKEQREKLRENYQILWQEAEKIGKEYEQKSYTEILSSSEKTIIINLSEEQQISCSIDAYHVEKNGTIAVCIDADGLPTLLGIKPSYHFYKRPDGSIDY
;
A
#
# COMPACT_ATOMS: atom_id res chain seq x y z
N MET A 1 -12.87 29.70 -17.99
CA MET A 1 -12.80 28.24 -17.82
C MET A 1 -13.69 27.85 -16.66
N LYS A 2 -14.68 26.99 -16.87
CA LYS A 2 -15.55 26.54 -15.78
C LYS A 2 -14.82 25.44 -15.00
N LEU A 3 -14.89 25.44 -13.67
CA LEU A 3 -14.30 24.41 -12.80
C LEU A 3 -14.67 22.96 -13.19
N VAL A 4 -15.79 22.80 -13.90
CA VAL A 4 -16.29 21.53 -14.42
C VAL A 4 -15.42 20.98 -15.57
N GLU A 5 -14.68 21.83 -16.27
CA GLU A 5 -13.72 21.45 -17.33
C GLU A 5 -12.38 20.98 -16.75
N LEU A 6 -12.08 21.32 -15.48
CA LEU A 6 -10.85 20.91 -14.78
C LEU A 6 -10.96 19.54 -14.11
N PHE A 7 -12.18 19.03 -13.90
CA PHE A 7 -12.42 17.73 -13.26
C PHE A 7 -13.48 16.94 -14.04
N PRO A 8 -13.08 16.09 -15.00
CA PRO A 8 -13.98 15.43 -15.96
C PRO A 8 -14.86 14.33 -15.35
N PHE A 9 -14.88 14.17 -14.02
CA PHE A 9 -15.56 13.07 -13.35
C PHE A 9 -16.93 13.48 -12.81
N ARG A 10 -17.97 12.71 -13.19
CA ARG A 10 -19.30 12.78 -12.59
C ARG A 10 -19.24 12.39 -11.10
N LYS A 11 -20.25 12.77 -10.32
CA LYS A 11 -20.30 12.48 -8.87
C LYS A 11 -20.11 10.99 -8.57
N GLU A 12 -20.88 10.14 -9.23
CA GLU A 12 -20.79 8.67 -9.09
C GLU A 12 -19.40 8.13 -9.42
N GLN A 13 -18.75 8.67 -10.47
CA GLN A 13 -17.38 8.27 -10.82
C GLN A 13 -16.40 8.66 -9.72
N ARG A 14 -16.54 9.84 -9.11
CA ARG A 14 -15.67 10.25 -7.99
C ARG A 14 -15.90 9.39 -6.75
N GLU A 15 -17.14 9.00 -6.47
CA GLU A 15 -17.46 8.07 -5.38
C GLU A 15 -16.79 6.71 -5.65
N LYS A 16 -16.91 6.17 -6.86
CA LYS A 16 -16.25 4.92 -7.22
C LYS A 16 -14.72 4.98 -7.12
N LEU A 17 -14.10 6.07 -7.57
CA LEU A 17 -12.64 6.25 -7.46
C LEU A 17 -12.17 6.36 -5.99
N ARG A 18 -13.02 6.89 -5.10
CA ARG A 18 -12.74 6.91 -3.65
C ARG A 18 -12.91 5.54 -3.01
N GLU A 19 -13.94 4.79 -3.39
CA GLU A 19 -14.12 3.40 -2.96
C GLU A 19 -12.92 2.56 -3.38
N ASN A 20 -12.46 2.69 -4.63
CA ASN A 20 -11.27 1.99 -5.12
C ASN A 20 -10.03 2.31 -4.29
N TYR A 21 -9.82 3.58 -3.93
CA TYR A 21 -8.72 3.97 -3.03
C TYR A 21 -8.85 3.29 -1.66
N GLN A 22 -10.06 3.25 -1.09
CA GLN A 22 -10.31 2.59 0.20
C GLN A 22 -10.04 1.09 0.15
N ILE A 23 -10.43 0.40 -0.94
CA ILE A 23 -10.14 -1.02 -1.14
C ILE A 23 -8.62 -1.26 -1.18
N LEU A 24 -7.89 -0.48 -1.99
CA LEU A 24 -6.43 -0.60 -2.08
C LEU A 24 -5.76 -0.34 -0.73
N TRP A 25 -6.22 0.69 0.01
CA TRP A 25 -5.70 1.02 1.34
C TRP A 25 -5.95 -0.11 2.35
N GLN A 26 -7.15 -0.69 2.37
CA GLN A 26 -7.49 -1.77 3.30
C GLN A 26 -6.63 -3.01 3.08
N GLU A 27 -6.36 -3.36 1.83
CA GLU A 27 -5.53 -4.53 1.49
C GLU A 27 -4.04 -4.27 1.79
N ALA A 28 -3.54 -3.06 1.49
CA ALA A 28 -2.20 -2.63 1.90
C ALA A 28 -2.03 -2.66 3.43
N GLU A 29 -3.00 -2.11 4.18
CA GLU A 29 -2.99 -2.09 5.64
C GLU A 29 -3.05 -3.49 6.23
N LYS A 30 -3.90 -4.38 5.69
CA LYS A 30 -4.00 -5.76 6.13
C LYS A 30 -2.67 -6.49 5.97
N ILE A 31 -2.07 -6.42 4.78
CA ILE A 31 -0.75 -7.02 4.52
C ILE A 31 0.32 -6.38 5.41
N GLY A 32 0.28 -5.06 5.58
CA GLY A 32 1.20 -4.32 6.44
C GLY A 32 1.16 -4.82 7.88
N LYS A 33 -0.03 -4.94 8.47
CA LYS A 33 -0.23 -5.48 9.82
C LYS A 33 0.21 -6.94 9.96
N GLU A 34 0.03 -7.75 8.92
CA GLU A 34 0.59 -9.12 8.90
C GLU A 34 2.13 -9.08 8.88
N TYR A 35 2.73 -8.16 8.13
CA TYR A 35 4.18 -7.98 8.06
C TYR A 35 4.78 -7.43 9.36
N GLU A 36 4.08 -6.56 10.07
CA GLU A 36 4.49 -6.06 11.38
C GLU A 36 4.71 -7.17 12.40
N GLN A 37 3.94 -8.25 12.33
CA GLN A 37 4.07 -9.40 13.22
C GLN A 37 5.31 -10.25 12.93
N LYS A 38 5.97 -10.07 11.78
CA LYS A 38 7.21 -10.77 11.47
C LYS A 38 8.35 -10.29 12.36
N SER A 39 9.28 -11.21 12.63
CA SER A 39 10.52 -10.87 13.31
C SER A 39 11.38 -9.95 12.45
N TYR A 40 12.25 -9.18 13.12
CA TYR A 40 13.21 -8.31 12.45
C TYR A 40 14.07 -9.07 11.42
N THR A 41 14.54 -10.27 11.75
CA THR A 41 15.37 -11.10 10.87
C THR A 41 14.61 -11.64 9.66
N GLU A 42 13.32 -11.95 9.80
CA GLU A 42 12.48 -12.36 8.67
C GLU A 42 12.26 -11.21 7.69
N ILE A 43 12.07 -9.98 8.19
CA ILE A 43 11.95 -8.80 7.33
C ILE A 43 13.30 -8.50 6.65
N LEU A 44 14.40 -8.52 7.41
CA LEU A 44 15.74 -8.24 6.89
C LEU A 44 16.17 -9.21 5.78
N SER A 45 15.74 -10.47 5.88
CA SER A 45 16.04 -11.51 4.88
C SER A 45 15.00 -11.61 3.78
N SER A 46 13.90 -10.86 3.87
CA SER A 46 12.87 -10.83 2.83
C SER A 46 13.40 -10.09 1.61
N SER A 47 13.36 -10.73 0.45
CA SER A 47 13.43 -10.02 -0.82
C SER A 47 12.15 -9.21 -1.02
N GLU A 48 12.20 -8.29 -1.99
CA GLU A 48 11.00 -7.67 -2.55
C GLU A 48 9.98 -8.77 -2.92
N LYS A 49 8.71 -8.53 -2.59
CA LYS A 49 7.63 -9.49 -2.80
C LYS A 49 6.39 -8.78 -3.31
N THR A 50 5.79 -9.30 -4.38
CA THR A 50 4.47 -8.86 -4.83
C THR A 50 3.42 -9.91 -4.49
N ILE A 51 2.31 -9.48 -3.89
CA ILE A 51 1.13 -10.29 -3.60
C ILE A 51 0.02 -9.87 -4.56
N ILE A 52 -0.59 -10.83 -5.25
CA ILE A 52 -1.75 -10.59 -6.12
C ILE A 52 -3.01 -11.03 -5.39
N ILE A 53 -4.02 -10.16 -5.35
CA ILE A 53 -5.33 -10.43 -4.74
C ILE A 53 -6.39 -10.29 -5.82
N ASN A 54 -7.20 -11.34 -5.98
CA ASN A 54 -8.35 -11.34 -6.88
C ASN A 54 -9.57 -10.80 -6.13
N LEU A 55 -10.09 -9.64 -6.54
CA LEU A 55 -11.33 -9.07 -6.00
C LEU A 55 -12.57 -9.67 -6.68
N SER A 56 -12.44 -9.98 -7.97
CA SER A 56 -13.43 -10.68 -8.81
C SER A 56 -12.72 -11.36 -9.98
N GLU A 57 -13.48 -12.03 -10.87
CA GLU A 57 -12.91 -12.66 -12.08
C GLU A 57 -12.22 -11.65 -13.01
N GLU A 58 -12.61 -10.37 -12.97
CA GLU A 58 -12.12 -9.32 -13.87
C GLU A 58 -11.25 -8.27 -13.15
N GLN A 59 -11.16 -8.31 -11.82
CA GLN A 59 -10.45 -7.30 -11.04
C GLN A 59 -9.41 -7.92 -10.12
N GLN A 60 -8.17 -7.50 -10.32
CA GLN A 60 -7.03 -7.88 -9.51
C GLN A 60 -6.36 -6.63 -8.95
N ILE A 61 -5.83 -6.77 -7.74
CA ILE A 61 -4.92 -5.80 -7.15
C ILE A 61 -3.58 -6.46 -6.87
N SER A 62 -2.53 -5.66 -6.85
CA SER A 62 -1.19 -6.07 -6.48
C SER A 62 -0.73 -5.25 -5.30
N CYS A 63 -0.10 -5.91 -4.33
CA CYS A 63 0.58 -5.26 -3.22
C CYS A 63 2.06 -5.60 -3.28
N SER A 64 2.89 -4.61 -3.57
CA SER A 64 4.34 -4.72 -3.62
C SER A 64 4.90 -4.37 -2.26
N ILE A 65 5.68 -5.27 -1.68
CA ILE A 65 6.27 -5.15 -0.36
C ILE A 65 7.77 -4.98 -0.55
N ASP A 66 8.31 -3.89 -0.03
CA ASP A 66 9.73 -3.59 -0.07
C ASP A 66 10.25 -3.24 1.33
N ALA A 67 11.42 -3.78 1.65
CA ALA A 67 12.19 -3.49 2.85
C ALA A 67 13.53 -2.89 2.42
N TYR A 68 13.54 -1.56 2.22
CA TYR A 68 14.52 -0.91 1.35
C TYR A 68 15.59 -0.07 2.06
N HIS A 69 15.49 0.12 3.37
CA HIS A 69 16.47 0.92 4.10
C HIS A 69 16.74 0.38 5.50
N VAL A 70 18.00 0.01 5.76
CA VAL A 70 18.48 -0.27 7.12
C VAL A 70 19.25 0.97 7.60
N GLU A 71 18.67 1.71 8.54
CA GLU A 71 19.31 2.86 9.17
C GLU A 71 20.58 2.44 9.95
N LYS A 72 21.41 3.42 10.33
CA LYS A 72 22.63 3.17 11.13
C LYS A 72 22.35 2.48 12.47
N ASN A 73 21.16 2.69 13.04
CA ASN A 73 20.71 2.05 14.28
C ASN A 73 20.13 0.64 14.05
N GLY A 74 20.12 0.16 12.79
CA GLY A 74 19.53 -1.11 12.39
C GLY A 74 18.02 -1.05 12.17
N THR A 75 17.37 0.10 12.08
CA THR A 75 15.92 0.16 11.81
C THR A 75 15.66 -0.15 10.33
N ILE A 76 14.72 -1.05 10.04
CA ILE A 76 14.30 -1.36 8.67
C ILE A 76 13.06 -0.54 8.32
N ALA A 77 13.11 0.24 7.24
CA ALA A 77 11.93 0.84 6.63
C ALA A 77 11.22 -0.20 5.73
N VAL A 78 9.91 -0.34 5.91
CA VAL A 78 9.06 -1.23 5.12
C VAL A 78 7.95 -0.42 4.46
N CYS A 79 7.72 -0.63 3.17
CA CYS A 79 6.60 -0.08 2.42
C CYS A 79 5.78 -1.21 1.78
N ILE A 80 4.46 -1.05 1.78
CA ILE A 80 3.51 -1.88 1.04
C ILE A 80 2.70 -0.96 0.12
N ASP A 81 3.01 -1.00 -1.17
CA ASP A 81 2.35 -0.22 -2.20
C ASP A 81 1.22 -1.03 -2.86
N ALA A 82 -0.01 -0.51 -2.87
CA ALA A 82 -1.15 -1.17 -3.50
C ALA A 82 -1.55 -0.54 -4.84
N ASP A 83 -1.72 -1.37 -5.87
CA ASP A 83 -2.15 -0.98 -7.22
C ASP A 83 -3.17 -1.97 -7.82
N GLY A 84 -3.70 -1.66 -9.02
CA GLY A 84 -4.62 -2.50 -9.79
C GLY A 84 -6.01 -1.89 -10.00
N LEU A 85 -6.40 -0.88 -9.21
CA LEU A 85 -7.68 -0.17 -9.38
C LEU A 85 -7.47 1.32 -9.69
N PRO A 86 -8.26 1.93 -10.59
CA PRO A 86 -8.17 3.36 -10.86
C PRO A 86 -8.60 4.17 -9.63
N THR A 87 -7.83 5.18 -9.29
CA THR A 87 -8.07 6.09 -8.17
C THR A 87 -8.14 7.54 -8.64
N LEU A 88 -8.57 8.44 -7.76
CA LEU A 88 -8.63 9.86 -8.10
C LEU A 88 -7.23 10.39 -8.39
N LEU A 89 -7.04 10.99 -9.57
CA LEU A 89 -5.75 11.48 -10.07
C LEU A 89 -4.63 10.42 -10.14
N GLY A 90 -4.98 9.13 -10.08
CA GLY A 90 -4.01 8.04 -10.08
C GLY A 90 -3.20 7.89 -8.78
N ILE A 91 -3.57 8.58 -7.71
CA ILE A 91 -2.88 8.49 -6.40
C ILE A 91 -3.14 7.12 -5.79
N LYS A 92 -2.07 6.40 -5.43
CA LYS A 92 -2.15 5.06 -4.86
C LYS A 92 -1.81 5.09 -3.36
N PRO A 93 -2.54 4.34 -2.53
CA PRO A 93 -2.21 4.22 -1.13
C PRO A 93 -0.99 3.33 -0.91
N SER A 94 -0.23 3.66 0.13
CA SER A 94 0.93 2.90 0.57
C SER A 94 0.93 2.80 2.09
N TYR A 95 1.18 1.61 2.63
CA TYR A 95 1.33 1.39 4.06
C TYR A 95 2.80 1.37 4.44
N HIS A 96 3.18 2.15 5.45
CA HIS A 96 4.56 2.32 5.87
C HIS A 96 4.72 2.05 7.36
N PHE A 97 5.80 1.38 7.72
CA PHE A 97 6.24 1.26 9.11
C PHE A 97 7.76 1.04 9.17
N TYR A 98 8.31 1.26 10.36
CA TYR A 98 9.72 1.07 10.65
C TYR A 98 9.88 -0.01 11.72
N LYS A 99 10.69 -1.03 11.45
CA LYS A 99 10.96 -2.14 12.38
C LYS A 99 12.35 -1.99 12.99
N ARG A 100 12.42 -1.80 14.31
CA ARG A 100 13.71 -1.77 15.03
C ARG A 100 14.24 -3.19 15.30
N PRO A 101 15.55 -3.36 15.54
CA PRO A 101 16.14 -4.67 15.86
C PRO A 101 15.56 -5.34 17.10
N ASP A 102 15.06 -4.57 18.06
CA ASP A 102 14.40 -5.07 19.28
C ASP A 102 12.94 -5.53 19.04
N GLY A 103 12.44 -5.38 17.81
CA GLY A 103 11.10 -5.76 17.39
C GLY A 103 10.04 -4.67 17.50
N SER A 104 10.37 -3.50 18.09
CA SER A 104 9.46 -2.35 18.17
C SER A 104 9.16 -1.75 16.78
N ILE A 105 8.00 -1.10 16.67
CA ILE A 105 7.47 -0.53 15.43
C ILE A 105 7.19 0.97 15.61
N ASP A 106 7.63 1.77 14.63
CA ASP A 106 7.24 3.17 14.48
C ASP A 106 6.49 3.38 13.14
N TYR A 107 5.73 4.47 13.02
CA TYR A 107 4.91 4.82 11.85
C TYR A 107 5.24 6.23 11.34
#